data_AF-A0A1C7MEK1-F1
#
_entry.id   AF-A0A1C7MEK1-F1
#
_cell.length_a   1.000
_cell.length_b   1.000
_cell.length_c   1.000
_cell.angle_alpha   90.00
_cell.angle_beta   90.00
_cell.angle_gamma   90.00
#
_symmetry.space_group_name_H-M   'P 1'
#
loop_
_entity.id
_entity.type
_entity.pdbx_description
1 polymer ?
#
loop_
_entity_poly.entity_id
_entity_poly.type
_entity_poly.pdbx_seq_one_letter_code
_entity_poly.pdbx_strand_id
1 'polypeptide(L)'
;MRLILSLDFSQESFESVQPIGCSKRTCLCCWHWINSYNRAHGTQWMTAGCHGKPYMNWGLSGDIPVDREVVAAMRLRVRGVLAWMEGWKRRLSDEHANSSGSSPDPEDQVEEMDRADLRAAYARDGVDSPANFRRTSIEALHAEEATMTGQRL
;
A
#
# COMPACT_ATOMS: atom_id res chain seq x y z
N MET A 1 9.75 12.37 5.62
CA MET A 1 9.87 10.95 6.03
C MET A 1 11.34 10.61 6.05
N ARG A 2 11.86 10.05 7.15
CA ARG A 2 13.24 9.54 7.21
C ARG A 2 13.18 8.01 7.26
N LEU A 3 13.92 7.36 6.37
CA LEU A 3 14.06 5.91 6.32
C LEU A 3 15.32 5.51 7.09
N ILE A 4 15.17 4.58 8.03
CA ILE A 4 16.26 3.94 8.76
C ILE A 4 16.33 2.51 8.21
N LEU A 5 17.36 2.25 7.41
CA LEU A 5 17.62 0.92 6.88
C LEU A 5 18.53 0.19 7.87
N SER A 6 18.04 -0.91 8.46
CA SER A 6 18.91 -1.83 9.20
C SER A 6 19.67 -2.67 8.17
N LEU A 7 20.97 -2.47 8.05
CA LEU A 7 21.83 -3.19 7.10
C LEU A 7 22.51 -4.39 7.76
N ASP A 8 21.78 -5.16 8.58
CA ASP A 8 22.30 -6.44 9.07
C ASP A 8 22.31 -7.45 7.92
N PHE A 9 23.45 -7.52 7.25
CA PHE A 9 23.76 -8.43 6.16
C PHE A 9 24.32 -9.75 6.72
N SER A 10 23.57 -10.45 7.59
CA SER A 10 23.86 -11.86 7.85
C SER A 10 23.13 -12.68 6.78
N GLN A 11 23.90 -13.03 5.76
CA GLN A 11 23.51 -13.71 4.54
C GLN A 11 22.99 -15.14 4.78
N GLU A 12 21.82 -15.35 5.40
CA GLU A 12 21.14 -16.67 5.38
C GLU A 12 19.61 -16.52 5.50
N SER A 13 18.95 -16.31 4.36
CA SER A 13 17.58 -16.77 4.01
C SER A 13 16.91 -15.78 3.05
N PHE A 14 16.51 -16.25 1.87
CA PHE A 14 15.69 -15.49 0.91
C PHE A 14 14.23 -15.28 1.40
N GLU A 15 13.96 -15.57 2.67
CA GLU A 15 12.62 -15.60 3.26
C GLU A 15 12.49 -14.65 4.45
N SER A 16 13.55 -13.96 4.86
CA SER A 16 13.47 -13.06 5.99
C SER A 16 12.77 -11.76 5.62
N VAL A 17 11.76 -11.37 6.38
CA VAL A 17 11.12 -10.05 6.31
C VAL A 17 12.17 -8.97 6.54
N GLN A 18 12.18 -7.93 5.69
CA GLN A 18 13.14 -6.83 5.76
C GLN A 18 12.44 -5.57 6.30
N PRO A 19 12.47 -5.32 7.61
CA PRO A 19 11.79 -4.17 8.19
C PRO A 19 12.50 -2.87 7.83
N ILE A 20 11.72 -1.88 7.39
CA ILE A 20 12.15 -0.51 7.17
C ILE A 20 11.68 0.32 8.37
N GLY A 21 12.63 0.85 9.13
CA GLY A 21 12.35 1.76 10.22
C GLY A 21 11.93 3.13 9.69
N CYS A 22 10.71 3.57 9.98
CA CYS A 22 10.23 4.90 9.63
C CYS A 22 9.80 5.64 10.90
N SER A 23 10.12 6.93 11.01
CA SER A 23 9.66 7.75 12.15
C SER A 23 8.15 7.97 12.20
N LYS A 24 7.45 7.76 11.07
CA LYS A 24 5.98 7.80 10.91
C LYS A 24 5.55 6.67 9.97
N ARG A 25 4.26 6.33 9.97
CA ARG A 25 3.68 5.40 8.96
C ARG A 25 3.97 5.91 7.54
N THR A 26 4.09 4.99 6.59
CA THR A 26 4.35 5.34 5.19
C THR A 26 3.20 6.09 4.54
N CYS A 27 3.50 6.92 3.55
CA CYS A 27 2.47 7.51 2.70
C CYS A 27 1.90 6.46 1.75
N LEU A 28 0.73 6.75 1.18
CA LEU A 28 0.03 5.81 0.32
C LEU A 28 0.87 5.40 -0.90
N CYS A 29 1.57 6.35 -1.54
CA CYS A 29 2.40 6.07 -2.70
C CYS A 29 3.58 5.15 -2.37
N CYS A 30 4.31 5.42 -1.28
CA CYS A 30 5.41 4.58 -0.82
C CYS A 30 4.94 3.17 -0.45
N TRP A 31 3.77 3.04 0.17
CA TRP A 31 3.19 1.75 0.48
C TRP A 31 2.90 0.92 -0.78
N HIS A 32 2.28 1.53 -1.80
CA HIS A 32 2.07 0.86 -3.09
C HIS A 32 3.37 0.48 -3.77
N TRP A 33 4.36 1.38 -3.75
CA TRP A 33 5.66 1.15 -4.36
C TRP A 33 6.34 -0.06 -3.72
N ILE A 34 6.43 -0.11 -2.39
CA ILE A 34 7.07 -1.22 -1.66
C ILE A 34 6.38 -2.55 -1.98
N ASN A 35 5.05 -2.59 -1.99
CA ASN A 35 4.32 -3.81 -2.29
C ASN A 35 4.48 -4.26 -3.74
N SER A 36 4.52 -3.33 -4.68
CA SER A 36 4.75 -3.66 -6.09
C SER A 36 6.20 -4.06 -6.34
N TYR A 37 7.16 -3.44 -5.67
CA TYR A 37 8.57 -3.80 -5.72
C TYR A 37 8.81 -5.20 -5.16
N ASN A 38 8.24 -5.52 -4.00
CA ASN A 38 8.29 -6.86 -3.41
C ASN A 38 7.78 -7.93 -4.39
N ARG A 39 6.67 -7.65 -5.08
CA ARG A 39 6.11 -8.56 -6.09
C ARG A 39 7.00 -8.70 -7.32
N ALA A 40 7.55 -7.60 -7.82
CA ALA A 40 8.36 -7.59 -9.03
C ALA A 40 9.75 -8.23 -8.83
N HIS A 41 10.32 -8.08 -7.64
CA HIS A 41 11.71 -8.45 -7.35
C HIS A 41 11.86 -9.60 -6.35
N GLY A 42 10.76 -10.22 -5.91
CA GLY A 42 10.78 -11.31 -4.93
C GLY A 42 11.35 -10.89 -3.56
N THR A 43 11.22 -9.62 -3.19
CA THR A 43 11.71 -9.09 -1.91
C THR A 43 10.60 -9.03 -0.86
N GLN A 44 10.96 -8.85 0.41
CA GLN A 44 10.02 -8.85 1.54
C GLN A 44 10.16 -7.61 2.42
N TRP A 45 10.30 -6.44 1.80
CA TRP A 45 10.36 -5.18 2.53
C TRP A 45 9.05 -4.89 3.25
N MET A 46 9.14 -4.54 4.53
CA MET A 46 8.00 -4.28 5.40
C MET A 46 8.12 -2.88 6.02
N THR A 47 6.99 -2.22 6.23
CA THR A 47 6.92 -0.99 7.04
C THR A 47 5.89 -1.17 8.15
N ALA A 48 5.89 -0.29 9.16
CA ALA A 48 4.90 -0.30 10.24
C ALA A 48 3.46 -0.01 9.79
N GLY A 49 3.24 0.27 8.50
CA GLY A 49 1.92 0.51 7.91
C GLY A 49 1.86 1.79 7.08
N CYS A 50 0.65 2.15 6.68
CA CYS A 50 0.34 3.30 5.82
C CYS A 50 -0.70 4.20 6.50
N HIS A 51 -0.60 5.51 6.32
CA HIS A 51 -1.61 6.47 6.82
C HIS A 51 -2.66 6.86 5.75
N GLY A 52 -2.69 6.16 4.61
CA GLY A 52 -3.75 6.27 3.59
C GLY A 52 -3.76 7.56 2.76
N LYS A 53 -2.84 8.51 3.00
CA LYS A 53 -2.79 9.79 2.27
C LYS A 53 -1.57 9.79 1.32
N PRO A 54 -1.72 10.18 0.05
CA PRO A 54 -0.58 10.49 -0.79
C PRO A 54 0.07 11.79 -0.27
N TYR A 55 1.40 11.89 -0.35
CA TYR A 55 2.11 13.14 -0.10
C TYR A 55 2.34 13.86 -1.41
N MET A 56 2.22 15.19 -1.44
CA MET A 56 2.35 15.97 -2.68
C MET A 56 3.72 15.86 -3.34
N ASN A 57 4.77 15.62 -2.57
CA ASN A 57 6.15 15.52 -3.04
C ASN A 57 6.58 14.09 -3.40
N TRP A 58 5.63 13.17 -3.62
CA TRP A 58 5.95 11.83 -4.09
C TRP A 58 6.43 11.85 -5.55
N GLY A 59 7.24 10.86 -5.91
CA GLY A 59 7.77 10.68 -7.27
C GLY A 59 7.91 9.21 -7.62
N LEU A 60 8.08 8.95 -8.91
CA LEU A 60 8.32 7.63 -9.47
C LEU A 60 9.81 7.27 -9.42
N SER A 61 10.13 5.98 -9.28
CA SER A 61 11.53 5.55 -9.13
C SER A 61 12.23 5.28 -10.46
N GLY A 62 11.49 5.19 -11.56
CA GLY A 62 11.98 4.77 -12.88
C GLY A 62 11.91 3.27 -13.12
N ASP A 63 11.39 2.49 -12.17
CA ASP A 63 11.11 1.07 -12.34
C ASP A 63 9.74 0.95 -12.99
N ILE A 64 9.72 0.86 -14.33
CA ILE A 64 8.49 0.99 -15.14
C ILE A 64 7.38 0.01 -14.69
N PRO A 65 7.64 -1.30 -14.48
CA PRO A 65 6.64 -2.22 -13.92
C PRO A 65 6.04 -1.74 -12.60
N VAL A 66 6.89 -1.35 -11.64
CA VAL A 66 6.46 -0.92 -10.31
C VAL A 66 5.72 0.41 -10.36
N ASP A 67 6.25 1.38 -11.11
CA ASP A 67 5.70 2.72 -11.26
C ASP A 67 4.30 2.68 -11.90
N ARG A 68 4.09 1.78 -12.87
CA ARG A 68 2.78 1.59 -13.51
C ARG A 68 1.71 1.19 -12.51
N GLU A 69 2.03 0.26 -11.61
CA GLU A 69 1.14 -0.20 -10.55
C GLU A 69 0.82 0.93 -9.56
N VAL A 70 1.83 1.72 -9.17
CA VAL A 70 1.63 2.88 -8.28
C VAL A 70 0.71 3.91 -8.92
N VAL A 71 0.93 4.26 -10.20
CA VAL A 71 0.08 5.21 -10.92
C VAL A 71 -1.35 4.68 -11.06
N ALA A 72 -1.53 3.39 -11.37
CA ALA A 72 -2.84 2.77 -11.45
C ALA A 72 -3.61 2.88 -10.12
N ALA A 73 -2.95 2.54 -9.01
CA ALA A 73 -3.53 2.66 -7.68
C ALA A 73 -3.90 4.12 -7.33
N MET A 74 -3.06 5.09 -7.69
CA MET A 74 -3.36 6.50 -7.42
C MET A 74 -4.54 7.01 -8.25
N ARG A 75 -4.66 6.57 -9.51
CA ARG A 75 -5.82 6.89 -10.34
C ARG A 75 -7.12 6.34 -9.74
N LEU A 76 -7.10 5.11 -9.23
CA LEU A 76 -8.25 4.52 -8.53
C LEU A 76 -8.61 5.33 -7.28
N ARG A 77 -7.61 5.71 -6.47
CA ARG A 77 -7.85 6.54 -5.28
C ARG A 77 -8.48 7.89 -5.63
N VAL A 78 -7.96 8.58 -6.65
CA VAL A 78 -8.51 9.85 -7.11
C VAL A 78 -9.95 9.69 -7.57
N ARG A 79 -10.26 8.65 -8.38
CA ARG A 79 -11.64 8.36 -8.79
C ARG A 79 -12.56 8.12 -7.61
N GLY A 80 -12.12 7.35 -6.61
CA GLY A 80 -12.91 7.10 -5.40
C GLY A 80 -13.19 8.39 -4.62
N VAL A 81 -12.20 9.28 -4.50
CA VAL A 81 -12.39 10.58 -3.86
C VAL A 81 -13.36 11.46 -4.66
N LEU A 82 -13.22 11.52 -5.99
CA LEU A 82 -14.12 12.30 -6.84
C LEU A 82 -15.56 11.79 -6.76
N ALA A 83 -15.77 10.48 -6.82
CA ALA A 83 -17.10 9.87 -6.67
C ALA A 83 -17.71 10.18 -5.29
N TRP A 84 -16.90 10.14 -4.23
CA TRP A 84 -17.34 10.56 -2.89
C TRP A 84 -17.70 12.05 -2.84
N MET A 85 -17.01 12.89 -3.61
CA MET A 85 -17.28 14.33 -3.69
C MET A 85 -18.51 14.70 -4.55
N GLU A 86 -18.98 13.84 -5.46
CA GLU A 86 -20.14 14.15 -6.33
C GLU A 86 -21.44 14.41 -5.54
N GLY A 87 -21.54 13.94 -4.30
CA GLY A 87 -22.62 14.26 -3.37
C GLY A 87 -22.31 15.40 -2.37
N TRP A 88 -21.10 15.94 -2.37
CA TRP A 88 -20.65 16.92 -1.39
C TRP A 88 -21.18 18.32 -1.76
N LYS A 89 -22.37 18.66 -1.26
CA LYS A 89 -22.84 20.05 -1.24
C LYS A 89 -22.05 20.81 -0.17
N ARG A 90 -21.11 21.67 -0.60
CA ARG A 90 -20.47 22.66 0.27
C ARG A 90 -21.58 23.43 0.99
N ARG A 91 -21.61 23.41 2.33
CA ARG A 91 -22.62 24.16 3.08
C ARG A 91 -22.41 25.65 2.78
N LEU A 92 -23.46 26.34 2.34
CA LEU A 92 -23.44 27.78 2.06
C LEU A 92 -22.96 28.64 3.26
N SER A 93 -22.99 28.09 4.49
CA SER A 93 -22.50 28.78 5.69
C SER A 93 -20.98 29.02 5.71
N ASP A 94 -20.20 28.35 4.86
CA ASP A 94 -18.75 28.52 4.79
C ASP A 94 -18.33 29.80 4.02
N GLU A 95 -19.27 30.53 3.42
CA GLU A 95 -18.99 31.78 2.70
C GLU A 95 -18.65 32.97 3.63
N HIS A 96 -18.87 32.85 4.94
CA HIS A 96 -18.60 33.94 5.92
C HIS A 96 -17.44 33.63 6.88
N ALA A 97 -16.75 32.50 6.73
CA ALA A 97 -15.57 32.19 7.53
C ALA A 97 -14.33 32.88 6.95
N ASN A 98 -14.28 34.22 7.02
CA ASN A 98 -13.02 34.94 6.94
C ASN A 98 -12.19 34.58 8.18
N SER A 99 -11.18 33.73 7.96
CA SER A 99 -10.22 33.29 8.97
C SER A 99 -9.45 34.48 9.55
N SER A 100 -9.77 34.84 10.79
CA SER A 100 -8.89 35.58 11.69
C SER A 100 -8.61 34.68 12.90
N GLY A 101 -7.36 34.25 13.07
CA GLY A 101 -6.81 33.87 14.37
C GLY A 101 -6.64 32.38 14.69
N SER A 102 -5.38 31.94 14.58
CA SER A 102 -4.63 31.02 15.47
C SER A 102 -5.12 29.61 15.87
N SER A 103 -4.24 28.63 15.56
CA SER A 103 -4.03 27.24 16.01
C SER A 103 -4.58 26.79 17.39
N PRO A 104 -4.93 25.49 17.56
CA PRO A 104 -3.94 24.44 17.83
C PRO A 104 -4.08 23.14 17.01
N ASP A 105 -2.96 22.42 16.91
CA ASP A 105 -2.78 21.09 16.30
C ASP A 105 -3.75 20.04 16.86
N PRO A 106 -4.52 19.32 16.02
CA PRO A 106 -5.09 18.04 16.38
C PRO A 106 -4.25 16.92 15.76
N GLU A 107 -3.21 16.50 16.49
CA GLU A 107 -2.83 15.08 16.42
C GLU A 107 -4.01 14.26 16.97
N ASP A 108 -4.27 13.10 16.36
CA ASP A 108 -5.18 12.06 16.84
C ASP A 108 -6.70 12.22 16.66
N GLN A 109 -7.21 12.31 15.42
CA GLN A 109 -8.48 11.65 15.04
C GLN A 109 -8.47 11.29 13.54
N VAL A 110 -7.75 10.24 13.17
CA VAL A 110 -8.01 9.54 11.90
C VAL A 110 -8.75 8.27 12.24
N GLU A 111 -10.04 8.23 11.91
CA GLU A 111 -10.82 7.00 11.92
C GLU A 111 -10.04 5.92 11.18
N GLU A 112 -9.76 4.85 11.92
CA GLU A 112 -9.10 3.65 11.44
C GLU A 112 -10.01 3.01 10.38
N MET A 113 -9.79 3.36 9.11
CA MET A 113 -10.46 2.69 8.01
C MET A 113 -10.05 1.21 8.06
N ASP A 114 -10.99 0.37 8.46
CA ASP A 114 -10.75 -1.02 8.84
C ASP A 114 -10.08 -1.76 7.68
N ARG A 115 -9.10 -2.61 8.02
CA ARG A 115 -8.45 -3.54 7.10
C ARG A 115 -9.48 -4.39 6.34
N ALA A 116 -10.64 -4.64 6.95
CA ALA A 116 -11.79 -5.29 6.31
C ALA A 116 -12.39 -4.44 5.17
N ASP A 117 -12.55 -3.13 5.37
CA ASP A 117 -13.10 -2.21 4.37
C ASP A 117 -12.14 -2.03 3.19
N LEU A 118 -10.84 -1.96 3.46
CA LEU A 118 -9.83 -1.94 2.40
C LEU A 118 -9.89 -3.24 1.57
N ARG A 119 -9.98 -4.40 2.23
CA ARG A 119 -10.13 -5.69 1.53
C ARG A 119 -11.43 -5.78 0.72
N ALA A 120 -12.54 -5.26 1.26
CA ALA A 120 -13.83 -5.25 0.58
C ALA A 120 -13.81 -4.36 -0.67
N ALA A 121 -13.10 -3.22 -0.62
CA ALA A 121 -12.89 -2.38 -1.79
C ALA A 121 -12.11 -3.10 -2.91
N TYR A 122 -11.06 -3.86 -2.55
CA TYR A 122 -10.30 -4.66 -3.53
C TYR A 122 -11.10 -5.84 -4.10
N ALA A 123 -11.92 -6.50 -3.27
CA ALA A 123 -12.70 -7.66 -3.68
C ALA A 123 -13.85 -7.33 -4.66
N ARG A 124 -14.45 -6.13 -4.56
CA ARG A 124 -15.53 -5.70 -5.47
C ARG A 124 -15.08 -5.49 -6.91
N ASP A 125 -13.80 -5.19 -7.11
CA ASP A 125 -13.22 -4.88 -8.42
C ASP A 125 -12.48 -6.08 -9.07
N GLY A 126 -12.65 -7.29 -8.52
CA GLY A 126 -12.06 -8.52 -9.08
C GLY A 126 -10.54 -8.64 -8.89
N VAL A 127 -9.95 -7.85 -7.97
CA VAL A 127 -8.53 -7.94 -7.62
C VAL A 127 -8.41 -8.80 -6.37
N ASP A 128 -7.81 -9.99 -6.51
CA ASP A 128 -7.66 -10.92 -5.39
C ASP A 128 -6.98 -10.26 -4.18
N SER A 129 -7.57 -10.48 -3.00
CA SER A 129 -6.98 -10.00 -1.75
C SER A 129 -5.57 -10.57 -1.59
N PRO A 130 -4.56 -9.78 -1.17
CA PRO A 130 -3.18 -10.26 -0.99
C PRO A 130 -3.05 -11.47 -0.05
N ALA A 131 -4.03 -11.66 0.84
CA ALA A 131 -4.07 -12.80 1.75
C ALA A 131 -4.63 -14.08 1.11
N ASN A 132 -5.48 -13.97 0.10
CA ASN A 132 -6.00 -15.12 -0.65
C ASN A 132 -4.98 -15.60 -1.69
N PHE A 133 -4.20 -14.68 -2.26
CA PHE A 133 -3.12 -15.02 -3.20
C PHE A 133 -1.99 -15.86 -2.55
N ARG A 134 -1.66 -15.59 -1.28
CA ARG A 134 -0.67 -16.40 -0.53
C ARG A 134 -1.04 -17.89 -0.49
N ARG A 135 -2.34 -18.22 -0.46
CA ARG A 135 -2.81 -19.61 -0.39
C ARG A 135 -2.73 -20.29 -1.75
N THR A 136 -3.17 -19.61 -2.81
CA THR A 136 -3.16 -20.16 -4.17
C THR A 136 -1.76 -20.28 -4.76
N SER A 137 -0.83 -19.37 -4.45
CA SER A 137 0.56 -19.48 -4.93
C SER A 137 1.35 -20.59 -4.23
N ILE A 138 1.13 -20.81 -2.94
CA ILE A 138 1.76 -21.95 -2.23
C ILE A 138 1.19 -23.26 -2.76
N GLU A 139 -0.12 -23.39 -2.90
CA GLU A 139 -0.75 -24.60 -3.47
C GLU A 139 -0.31 -24.89 -4.92
N ALA A 140 -0.09 -23.86 -5.73
CA ALA A 140 0.44 -24.01 -7.09
C ALA A 140 1.90 -24.48 -7.13
N LEU A 141 2.76 -23.95 -6.25
CA LEU A 141 4.16 -24.36 -6.17
C LEU A 141 4.31 -25.81 -5.66
N HIS A 142 3.50 -26.22 -4.68
CA HIS A 142 3.50 -27.61 -4.19
C HIS A 142 2.93 -28.60 -5.24
N ALA A 143 2.00 -28.16 -6.10
CA ALA A 143 1.49 -28.99 -7.20
C ALA A 143 2.53 -29.18 -8.31
N GLU A 144 3.32 -28.16 -8.64
CA GLU A 144 4.40 -28.27 -9.63
C GLU A 144 5.54 -29.19 -9.14
N GLU A 145 5.91 -29.14 -7.86
CA GLU A 145 6.92 -30.05 -7.29
C GLU A 145 6.49 -31.53 -7.32
N ALA A 146 5.22 -31.81 -7.05
CA ALA A 146 4.68 -33.18 -7.09
C ALA A 146 4.64 -33.76 -8.52
N THR A 147 4.55 -32.90 -9.54
CA THR A 147 4.53 -33.35 -10.94
C THR A 147 5.93 -33.64 -11.47
N MET A 148 6.97 -32.95 -10.96
CA MET A 148 8.37 -33.17 -11.37
C MET A 148 9.05 -34.37 -10.69
N THR A 149 8.57 -34.82 -9.54
CA THR A 149 9.16 -35.97 -8.81
C THR A 149 8.62 -37.34 -9.27
N GLY A 150 7.56 -37.38 -10.08
CA GLY A 150 6.94 -38.63 -10.55
C GLY A 150 7.48 -39.22 -11.86
N GLN A 151 8.46 -38.58 -12.52
CA GLN A 151 8.94 -39.00 -13.86
C GLN A 151 10.32 -39.68 -13.86
N ARG A 152 10.75 -40.25 -12.74
CA ARG A 152 11.89 -41.17 -12.71
C ARG A 152 11.50 -42.47 -12.01
N LEU A 153 10.95 -43.41 -12.76
CA LEU A 153 11.17 -44.85 -12.67
C LEU A 153 10.75 -45.50 -14.00
#